data_AF-A0A317J3K4-F1
#
_entry.id   AF-A0A317J3K4-F1
#
_cell.length_a   1.000
_cell.length_b   1.000
_cell.length_c   1.000
_cell.angle_alpha   90.00
_cell.angle_beta   90.00
_cell.angle_gamma   90.00
#
_symmetry.space_group_name_H-M   'P 1'
#
loop_
_entity.id
_entity.type
_entity.pdbx_description
1 polymer ?
#
loop_
_entity_poly.entity_id
_entity_poly.type
_entity_poly.pdbx_seq_one_letter_code
_entity_poly.pdbx_strand_id
1 'polypeptide(L)'
;MIPIAVFLAMTGVMSAAPHPVPRVILALYDGRAQKDVRDTRVHRLLEMPLNHLGLVVEYRAVDSGLPPLAEMQDVRGVLTWFQDDTMARPLEFLEWGKAVMEAGKRFVVMGDVGAGRDLTGHPTPESSINAFLAKLGLRTENWTPVTYDLRVLYKDPRLLDFERPLPSVLPPFDRMRPIDPRVRTHLIVGKPGDPTHASHMVVTGPHGGYAAKGYTHFVSQRQDQFQWFLNPFEFLRLAFATDDLPKPDTTTLCGRRIYYSHIDGDGWRNETEVAAYRRRNLSSAEVILKEVIERFPDLPVTVGPIAGDLDPDWFGTPESSG
;
A
#
# COMPACT_ATOMS: atom_id res chain seq x y z
N MET A 1 45.34 58.59 6.72
CA MET A 1 44.52 58.13 5.58
C MET A 1 44.46 56.61 5.63
N ILE A 2 43.28 56.05 5.89
CA ILE A 2 43.04 54.59 5.94
C ILE A 2 42.28 54.25 4.65
N PRO A 3 42.71 53.28 3.82
CA PRO A 3 41.94 52.93 2.64
C PRO A 3 40.79 51.99 3.07
N ILE A 4 39.56 52.37 2.71
CA ILE A 4 38.40 51.51 2.82
C ILE A 4 38.39 50.62 1.59
N ALA A 5 38.58 49.31 1.79
CA ALA A 5 38.36 48.31 0.75
C ALA A 5 36.86 47.96 0.71
N VAL A 6 36.20 48.26 -0.41
CA VAL A 6 34.83 47.83 -0.68
C VAL A 6 34.89 46.40 -1.22
N PHE A 7 34.42 45.44 -0.44
CA PHE A 7 34.20 44.07 -0.91
C PHE A 7 32.82 43.99 -1.58
N LEU A 8 32.81 43.84 -2.90
CA LEU A 8 31.59 43.59 -3.67
C LEU A 8 31.28 42.08 -3.58
N ALA A 9 30.35 41.69 -2.71
CA ALA A 9 29.85 40.32 -2.65
C ALA A 9 28.88 40.09 -3.81
N MET A 10 29.35 39.43 -4.88
CA MET A 10 28.46 38.91 -5.91
C MET A 10 27.72 37.68 -5.36
N THR A 11 26.47 37.87 -4.94
CA THR A 11 25.55 36.77 -4.67
C THR A 11 25.12 36.16 -6.00
N GLY A 12 25.83 35.10 -6.41
CA GLY A 12 25.40 34.27 -7.53
C GLY A 12 24.03 33.68 -7.25
N VAL A 13 23.03 34.06 -8.04
CA VAL A 13 21.73 33.41 -8.05
C VAL A 13 21.95 32.00 -8.62
N MET A 14 22.05 30.99 -7.74
CA MET A 14 21.98 29.61 -8.20
C MET A 14 20.60 29.39 -8.80
N SER A 15 20.53 29.33 -10.12
CA SER A 15 19.35 28.84 -10.83
C SER A 15 19.15 27.39 -10.40
N ALA A 16 18.08 27.12 -9.65
CA ALA A 16 17.66 25.77 -9.34
C ALA A 16 17.15 25.13 -10.64
N ALA A 17 17.99 24.31 -11.27
CA ALA A 17 17.57 23.55 -12.43
C ALA A 17 16.49 22.54 -12.00
N PRO A 18 15.38 22.39 -12.75
CA PRO A 18 14.41 21.35 -12.46
C PRO A 18 15.07 19.98 -12.62
N HIS A 19 15.08 19.20 -11.54
CA HIS A 19 15.56 17.82 -11.58
C HIS A 19 14.36 16.87 -11.69
N PRO A 20 14.37 15.93 -12.65
CA PRO A 20 13.31 14.93 -12.75
C PRO A 20 13.30 14.05 -11.50
N VAL A 21 12.12 13.93 -10.88
CA VAL A 21 11.92 13.09 -9.71
C VAL A 21 11.24 11.80 -10.17
N PRO A 22 11.87 10.61 -10.02
CA PRO A 22 11.22 9.36 -10.37
C PRO A 22 10.03 9.12 -9.42
N ARG A 23 8.87 8.79 -9.97
CA ARG A 23 7.61 8.62 -9.25
C ARG A 23 6.89 7.33 -9.61
N VAL A 24 7.34 6.64 -10.66
CA VAL A 24 6.72 5.40 -11.11
C VAL A 24 7.11 4.26 -10.18
N ILE A 25 6.11 3.53 -9.71
CA ILE A 25 6.25 2.21 -9.10
C ILE A 25 5.84 1.18 -10.14
N LEU A 26 6.80 0.36 -10.55
CA LEU A 26 6.53 -0.77 -11.41
C LEU A 26 5.94 -1.91 -10.57
N ALA A 27 4.62 -2.10 -10.67
CA ALA A 27 3.90 -3.16 -10.02
C ALA A 27 3.92 -4.43 -10.89
N LEU A 28 4.63 -5.45 -10.43
CA LEU A 28 4.64 -6.75 -11.11
C LEU A 28 3.51 -7.62 -10.58
N TYR A 29 2.79 -8.24 -11.51
CA TYR A 29 1.72 -9.19 -11.22
C TYR A 29 1.87 -10.46 -12.07
N ASP A 30 1.20 -11.53 -11.67
CA ASP A 30 1.17 -12.77 -12.44
C ASP A 30 -0.05 -12.77 -13.39
N GLY A 31 0.20 -12.54 -14.69
CA GLY A 31 -0.84 -12.46 -15.71
C GLY A 31 -1.58 -13.79 -15.93
N ARG A 32 -1.03 -14.90 -15.44
CA ARG A 32 -1.66 -16.23 -15.51
C ARG A 32 -2.73 -16.39 -14.45
N ALA A 33 -2.50 -15.79 -13.27
CA ALA A 33 -3.44 -15.79 -12.15
C ALA A 33 -4.47 -14.66 -12.28
N GLN A 34 -4.07 -13.52 -12.85
CA GLN A 34 -4.88 -12.30 -12.93
C GLN A 34 -4.88 -11.76 -14.36
N LYS A 35 -6.01 -11.91 -15.05
CA LYS A 35 -6.14 -11.47 -16.47
C LYS A 35 -6.34 -9.96 -16.62
N ASP A 36 -6.99 -9.33 -15.64
CA ASP A 36 -7.20 -7.88 -15.59
C ASP A 36 -6.39 -7.27 -14.44
N VAL A 37 -5.74 -6.13 -14.71
CA VAL A 37 -5.04 -5.32 -13.69
C VAL A 37 -5.99 -4.96 -12.55
N ARG A 38 -7.28 -4.76 -12.84
CA ARG A 38 -8.32 -4.43 -11.85
C ARG A 38 -8.50 -5.48 -10.76
N ASP A 39 -8.13 -6.73 -11.07
CA ASP A 39 -8.23 -7.84 -10.13
C ASP A 39 -6.98 -8.00 -9.26
N THR A 40 -5.90 -7.28 -9.58
CA THR A 40 -4.65 -7.36 -8.83
C THR A 40 -4.80 -6.75 -7.44
N ARG A 41 -4.13 -7.35 -6.45
CA ARG A 41 -4.08 -6.78 -5.08
C ARG A 41 -3.46 -5.40 -5.07
N VAL A 42 -2.48 -5.16 -5.93
CA VAL A 42 -1.84 -3.84 -6.02
C VAL A 42 -2.85 -2.78 -6.46
N HIS A 43 -3.64 -3.03 -7.50
CA HIS A 43 -4.67 -2.09 -7.94
C HIS A 43 -5.76 -1.90 -6.88
N ARG A 44 -6.33 -3.00 -6.39
CA ARG A 44 -7.47 -2.93 -5.46
C ARG A 44 -7.11 -2.30 -4.11
N LEU A 45 -5.86 -2.42 -3.67
CA LEU A 45 -5.47 -2.11 -2.28
C LEU A 45 -4.36 -1.08 -2.14
N LEU A 46 -3.39 -1.03 -3.05
CA LEU A 46 -2.17 -0.21 -2.89
C LEU A 46 -2.09 0.99 -3.83
N GLU A 47 -2.79 0.98 -4.96
CA GLU A 47 -2.73 2.08 -5.91
C GLU A 47 -3.20 3.39 -5.29
N MET A 48 -4.31 3.39 -4.53
CA MET A 48 -4.75 4.58 -3.82
C MET A 48 -3.72 5.07 -2.78
N PRO A 49 -3.19 4.24 -1.86
CA PRO A 49 -2.09 4.64 -0.98
C PRO A 49 -0.85 5.17 -1.71
N LEU A 50 -0.46 4.57 -2.82
CA LEU A 50 0.68 5.01 -3.64
C LEU A 50 0.40 6.38 -4.26
N ASN A 51 -0.78 6.57 -4.85
CA ASN A 51 -1.22 7.84 -5.43
C ASN A 51 -1.27 8.97 -4.37
N HIS A 52 -1.77 8.66 -3.17
CA HIS A 52 -1.76 9.58 -2.03
C HIS A 52 -0.34 10.02 -1.64
N LEU A 53 0.64 9.10 -1.74
CA LEU A 53 2.06 9.39 -1.51
C LEU A 53 2.74 10.08 -2.71
N GLY A 54 1.98 10.46 -3.73
CA GLY A 54 2.48 11.10 -4.94
C GLY A 54 3.18 10.15 -5.91
N LEU A 55 2.98 8.84 -5.79
CA LEU A 55 3.53 7.87 -6.72
C LEU A 55 2.52 7.57 -7.83
N VAL A 56 3.00 7.03 -8.95
CA VAL A 56 2.17 6.54 -10.05
C VAL A 56 2.46 5.06 -10.21
N VAL A 57 1.44 4.25 -10.48
CA VAL A 57 1.60 2.80 -10.64
C VAL A 57 1.58 2.43 -12.11
N GLU A 58 2.61 1.73 -12.55
CA GLU A 58 2.63 1.07 -13.86
C GLU A 58 2.62 -0.44 -13.67
N TYR A 59 1.70 -1.11 -14.34
CA TYR A 59 1.50 -2.54 -14.19
C TYR A 59 2.21 -3.32 -15.28
N ARG A 60 2.88 -4.40 -14.89
CA ARG A 60 3.49 -5.32 -15.85
C ARG A 60 3.33 -6.77 -15.41
N ALA A 61 2.79 -7.57 -16.32
CA ALA A 61 2.71 -9.02 -16.14
C ALA A 61 4.12 -9.61 -16.19
N VAL A 62 4.51 -10.38 -15.16
CA VAL A 62 5.85 -10.98 -15.06
C VAL A 62 6.10 -12.01 -16.18
N ASP A 63 5.05 -12.68 -16.64
CA ASP A 63 5.07 -13.63 -17.76
C ASP A 63 5.37 -12.97 -19.11
N SER A 64 5.04 -11.68 -19.27
CA SER A 64 5.34 -10.89 -20.49
C SER A 64 6.81 -10.43 -20.55
N GLY A 65 7.64 -10.83 -19.58
CA GLY A 65 9.05 -10.48 -19.49
C GLY A 65 9.31 -9.22 -18.68
N LEU A 66 10.53 -9.10 -18.15
CA LEU A 66 10.95 -8.01 -17.28
C LEU A 66 11.56 -6.85 -18.11
N PRO A 67 11.29 -5.57 -17.77
CA PRO A 67 11.85 -4.45 -18.50
C PRO A 67 13.37 -4.38 -18.34
N PRO A 68 14.11 -4.01 -19.38
CA PRO A 68 15.52 -3.66 -19.22
C PRO A 68 15.65 -2.39 -18.36
N LEU A 69 16.68 -2.34 -17.52
CA LEU A 69 16.89 -1.23 -16.58
C LEU A 69 17.03 0.14 -17.28
N ALA A 70 17.51 0.14 -18.52
CA ALA A 70 17.67 1.35 -19.34
C ALA A 70 16.33 2.05 -19.65
N GLU A 71 15.23 1.29 -19.68
CA GLU A 71 13.86 1.81 -19.90
C GLU A 71 13.20 2.29 -18.60
N MET A 72 13.83 2.08 -17.44
CA MET A 72 13.23 2.33 -16.12
C MET A 72 13.69 3.64 -15.50
N GLN A 73 13.99 4.69 -16.27
CA GLN A 73 14.65 5.90 -15.75
C GLN A 73 13.79 6.68 -14.73
N ASP A 74 12.49 6.73 -14.97
CA ASP A 74 11.45 7.36 -14.14
C ASP A 74 10.89 6.46 -13.01
N VAL A 75 11.27 5.18 -13.04
CA VAL A 75 10.91 4.19 -12.01
C VAL A 75 11.68 4.46 -10.73
N ARG A 76 10.95 4.77 -9.66
CA ARG A 76 11.46 4.90 -8.29
C ARG A 76 11.69 3.54 -7.64
N GLY A 77 10.82 2.59 -7.94
CA GLY A 77 10.93 1.27 -7.36
C GLY A 77 9.98 0.25 -7.98
N VAL A 78 10.15 -0.99 -7.53
CA VAL A 78 9.35 -2.14 -7.94
C VAL A 78 8.54 -2.62 -6.75
N LEU A 79 7.31 -3.05 -7.01
CA LEU A 79 6.41 -3.61 -6.03
C LEU A 79 5.92 -4.98 -6.52
N THR A 80 6.01 -5.99 -5.67
CA THR A 80 5.42 -7.31 -5.93
C THR A 80 4.42 -7.68 -4.84
N TRP A 81 3.30 -8.25 -5.25
CA TRP A 81 2.33 -8.86 -4.34
C TRP A 81 1.64 -10.06 -4.99
N PHE A 82 2.42 -11.12 -5.20
CA PHE A 82 1.93 -12.33 -5.85
C PHE A 82 0.96 -13.12 -4.96
N GLN A 83 0.08 -13.90 -5.61
CA GLN A 83 -0.80 -14.85 -4.92
C GLN A 83 -0.02 -16.14 -4.61
N ASP A 84 0.63 -16.65 -5.66
CA ASP A 84 1.58 -17.76 -5.80
C ASP A 84 3.00 -17.47 -5.33
N ASP A 85 3.70 -18.42 -4.71
CA ASP A 85 5.17 -18.45 -4.66
C ASP A 85 5.77 -19.25 -5.83
N THR A 86 5.20 -19.08 -7.02
CA THR A 86 5.59 -19.79 -8.24
C THR A 86 5.65 -18.85 -9.44
N MET A 87 6.63 -19.02 -10.32
CA MET A 87 6.71 -18.26 -11.57
C MET A 87 7.45 -18.99 -12.69
N ALA A 88 7.33 -18.50 -13.93
CA ALA A 88 7.96 -19.12 -15.10
C ALA A 88 9.49 -19.15 -15.04
N ARG A 89 10.11 -18.03 -14.64
CA ARG A 89 11.57 -17.84 -14.72
C ARG A 89 12.09 -17.25 -13.39
N PRO A 90 12.08 -18.05 -12.30
CA PRO A 90 12.40 -17.54 -10.97
C PRO A 90 13.82 -17.00 -10.85
N LEU A 91 14.81 -17.68 -11.44
CA LEU A 91 16.20 -17.21 -11.41
C LEU A 91 16.38 -15.88 -12.15
N GLU A 92 15.76 -15.72 -13.32
CA GLU A 92 15.81 -14.46 -14.08
C GLU A 92 15.20 -13.31 -13.30
N PHE A 93 14.04 -13.54 -12.65
CA PHE A 93 13.39 -12.55 -11.79
C PHE A 93 14.26 -12.14 -10.61
N LEU A 94 14.87 -13.09 -9.91
CA LEU A 94 15.74 -12.82 -8.76
C LEU A 94 17.00 -12.03 -9.18
N GLU A 95 17.64 -12.41 -10.28
CA GLU A 95 18.78 -11.66 -10.82
C GLU A 95 18.39 -10.25 -11.26
N TRP A 96 17.27 -10.09 -11.96
CA TRP A 96 16.75 -8.79 -12.36
C TRP A 96 16.41 -7.90 -11.15
N GLY A 97 15.75 -8.46 -10.13
CA GLY A 97 15.41 -7.72 -8.91
C GLY A 97 16.63 -7.23 -8.14
N LYS A 98 17.71 -8.02 -8.11
CA LYS A 98 19.01 -7.57 -7.57
C LYS A 98 19.57 -6.41 -8.39
N ALA A 99 19.57 -6.52 -9.72
CA ALA A 99 20.06 -5.46 -10.59
C ALA A 99 19.27 -4.15 -10.42
N VAL A 100 17.94 -4.23 -10.26
CA VAL A 100 17.08 -3.07 -9.95
C VAL A 100 17.53 -2.37 -8.67
N MET A 101 17.80 -3.13 -7.60
CA MET A 101 18.27 -2.56 -6.33
C MET A 101 19.70 -2.01 -6.42
N GLU A 102 20.58 -2.64 -7.19
CA GLU A 102 21.94 -2.17 -7.46
C GLU A 102 21.96 -0.87 -8.27
N ALA A 103 20.97 -0.67 -9.16
CA ALA A 103 20.74 0.58 -9.87
C ALA A 103 20.11 1.69 -9.00
N GLY A 104 20.02 1.49 -7.68
CA GLY A 104 19.53 2.47 -6.71
C GLY A 104 18.02 2.59 -6.62
N LYS A 105 17.27 1.70 -7.29
CA LYS A 105 15.80 1.65 -7.19
C LYS A 105 15.39 0.87 -5.96
N ARG A 106 14.22 1.18 -5.42
CA ARG A 106 13.67 0.51 -4.24
C ARG A 106 12.85 -0.72 -4.65
N PHE A 107 12.82 -1.74 -3.82
CA PHE A 107 12.08 -2.96 -4.08
C PHE A 107 11.22 -3.33 -2.87
N VAL A 108 9.92 -3.49 -3.09
CA VAL A 108 8.97 -3.85 -2.04
C VAL A 108 8.33 -5.20 -2.36
N VAL A 109 8.47 -6.13 -1.41
CA VAL A 109 7.82 -7.44 -1.48
C VAL A 109 6.73 -7.49 -0.42
N MET A 110 5.49 -7.66 -0.86
CA MET A 110 4.35 -7.92 0.02
C MET A 110 3.83 -9.34 -0.23
N GLY A 111 3.75 -10.15 0.81
CA GLY A 111 3.47 -11.58 0.66
C GLY A 111 4.73 -12.40 0.42
N ASP A 112 4.61 -13.41 -0.44
CA ASP A 112 5.71 -14.29 -0.83
C ASP A 112 6.62 -13.58 -1.85
N VAL A 113 7.87 -14.06 -1.96
CA VAL A 113 8.81 -13.55 -2.98
C VAL A 113 8.28 -13.79 -4.41
N GLY A 114 7.47 -14.85 -4.60
CA GLY A 114 6.87 -15.22 -5.90
C GLY A 114 7.73 -16.17 -6.72
N ALA A 115 8.89 -16.56 -6.19
CA ALA A 115 9.96 -17.24 -6.93
C ALA A 115 10.50 -18.47 -6.20
N GLY A 116 9.75 -19.06 -5.28
CA GLY A 116 10.15 -20.28 -4.57
C GLY A 116 10.27 -21.51 -5.45
N ARG A 117 9.53 -21.58 -6.57
CA ARG A 117 9.61 -22.67 -7.54
C ARG A 117 9.22 -22.24 -8.96
N ASP A 118 9.63 -23.04 -9.93
CA ASP A 118 9.15 -22.91 -11.31
C ASP A 118 7.76 -23.53 -11.53
N LEU A 119 7.21 -23.41 -12.74
CA LEU A 119 5.87 -23.91 -13.07
C LEU A 119 5.76 -25.41 -13.20
N THR A 120 6.90 -26.10 -13.27
CA THR A 120 6.98 -27.55 -13.25
C THR A 120 7.17 -28.09 -11.82
N GLY A 121 7.26 -27.20 -10.83
CA GLY A 121 7.40 -27.53 -9.42
C GLY A 121 8.85 -27.70 -8.95
N HIS A 122 9.86 -27.44 -9.79
CA HIS A 122 11.24 -27.49 -9.34
C HIS A 122 11.52 -26.32 -8.39
N PRO A 123 12.05 -26.59 -7.19
CA PRO A 123 12.36 -25.55 -6.23
C PRO A 123 13.50 -24.67 -6.75
N THR A 124 13.36 -23.37 -6.56
CA THR A 124 14.45 -22.42 -6.79
C THR A 124 15.51 -22.62 -5.70
N PRO A 125 16.80 -22.62 -6.05
CA PRO A 125 17.87 -22.71 -5.05
C PRO A 125 17.72 -21.64 -3.96
N GLU A 126 17.73 -22.06 -2.69
CA GLU A 126 17.61 -21.16 -1.54
C GLU A 126 18.71 -20.08 -1.55
N SER A 127 19.91 -20.41 -2.05
CA SER A 127 21.01 -19.46 -2.23
C SER A 127 20.65 -18.30 -3.16
N SER A 128 19.87 -18.54 -4.21
CA SER A 128 19.42 -17.49 -5.14
C SER A 128 18.37 -16.59 -4.49
N ILE A 129 17.43 -17.18 -3.75
CA ILE A 129 16.41 -16.43 -2.99
C ILE A 129 17.10 -15.57 -1.92
N ASN A 130 18.02 -16.16 -1.16
CA ASN A 130 18.78 -15.44 -0.14
C ASN A 130 19.72 -14.38 -0.73
N ALA A 131 20.28 -14.57 -1.93
CA ALA A 131 21.06 -13.54 -2.60
C ALA A 131 20.21 -12.32 -2.97
N PHE A 132 18.95 -12.53 -3.38
CA PHE A 132 17.98 -11.45 -3.61
C PHE A 132 17.57 -10.77 -2.29
N LEU A 133 17.15 -11.54 -1.29
CA LEU A 133 16.75 -11.00 0.02
C LEU A 133 17.88 -10.26 0.73
N ALA A 134 19.13 -10.68 0.52
CA ALA A 134 20.29 -10.00 1.09
C ALA A 134 20.42 -8.55 0.59
N LYS A 135 19.94 -8.23 -0.63
CA LYS A 135 19.88 -6.83 -1.11
C LYS A 135 18.84 -6.00 -0.35
N LEU A 136 17.78 -6.63 0.15
CA LEU A 136 16.83 -6.03 1.10
C LEU A 136 17.36 -6.02 2.55
N GLY A 137 18.56 -6.55 2.79
CA GLY A 137 19.15 -6.68 4.13
C GLY A 137 18.54 -7.82 4.94
N LEU A 138 17.97 -8.82 4.26
CA LEU A 138 17.25 -9.94 4.86
C LEU A 138 17.86 -11.29 4.47
N ARG A 139 17.55 -12.32 5.27
CA ARG A 139 17.80 -13.72 4.96
C ARG A 139 16.58 -14.55 5.35
N THR A 140 16.13 -15.41 4.46
CA THR A 140 15.12 -16.43 4.75
C THR A 140 15.78 -17.70 5.29
N GLU A 141 15.04 -18.38 6.15
CA GLU A 141 15.39 -19.66 6.74
C GLU A 141 14.20 -20.62 6.59
N ASN A 142 14.07 -21.61 7.48
CA ASN A 142 13.02 -22.63 7.41
C ASN A 142 11.60 -22.04 7.52
N TRP A 143 10.68 -22.60 6.73
CA TRP A 143 9.24 -22.38 6.86
C TRP A 143 8.71 -22.79 8.25
N THR A 144 7.82 -21.98 8.81
CA THR A 144 7.16 -22.23 10.10
C THR A 144 5.67 -22.51 9.88
N PRO A 145 5.24 -23.80 9.79
CA PRO A 145 3.85 -24.15 9.50
C PRO A 145 2.91 -24.07 10.70
N VAL A 146 3.46 -24.11 11.92
CA VAL A 146 2.71 -24.23 13.16
C VAL A 146 3.08 -23.07 14.09
N THR A 147 2.08 -22.35 14.59
CA THR A 147 2.27 -21.06 15.27
C THR A 147 1.63 -20.99 16.67
N TYR A 148 1.12 -22.10 17.21
CA TYR A 148 0.33 -22.09 18.46
C TYR A 148 1.11 -21.59 19.69
N ASP A 149 2.43 -21.79 19.73
CA ASP A 149 3.32 -21.31 20.80
C ASP A 149 4.03 -20.00 20.47
N LEU A 150 3.75 -19.42 19.31
CA LEU A 150 4.33 -18.16 18.86
C LEU A 150 3.45 -16.98 19.25
N ARG A 151 4.10 -15.85 19.54
CA ARG A 151 3.45 -14.60 19.94
C ARG A 151 4.09 -13.44 19.18
N VAL A 152 3.37 -12.33 19.11
CA VAL A 152 3.96 -11.04 18.72
C VAL A 152 4.92 -10.63 19.83
N LEU A 153 6.22 -10.58 19.51
CA LEU A 153 7.28 -10.16 20.43
C LEU A 153 7.48 -8.64 20.38
N TYR A 154 7.22 -8.03 19.22
CA TYR A 154 7.31 -6.59 19.01
C TYR A 154 6.38 -6.18 17.87
N LYS A 155 5.69 -5.04 18.00
CA LYS A 155 4.97 -4.38 16.91
C LYS A 155 5.09 -2.87 17.03
N ASP A 156 5.28 -2.18 15.91
CA ASP A 156 5.30 -0.72 15.82
C ASP A 156 3.86 -0.20 15.77
N PRO A 157 3.37 0.54 16.79
CA PRO A 157 1.97 0.98 16.86
C PRO A 157 1.60 2.02 15.79
N ARG A 158 2.59 2.59 15.07
CA ARG A 158 2.31 3.49 13.94
C ARG A 158 2.01 2.73 12.65
N LEU A 159 2.53 1.51 12.51
CA LEU A 159 2.41 0.71 11.29
C LEU A 159 1.45 -0.46 11.45
N LEU A 160 1.26 -1.01 12.64
CA LEU A 160 0.45 -2.21 12.85
C LEU A 160 -0.84 -1.86 13.60
N ASP A 161 -1.83 -2.74 13.46
CA ASP A 161 -3.19 -2.60 13.97
C ASP A 161 -3.93 -1.36 13.44
N PHE A 162 -3.74 -1.05 12.14
CA PHE A 162 -4.24 0.18 11.52
C PHE A 162 -5.78 0.26 11.49
N GLU A 163 -6.45 -0.69 10.84
CA GLU A 163 -7.92 -0.78 10.82
C GLU A 163 -8.43 -1.92 11.70
N ARG A 164 -7.58 -2.94 11.88
CA ARG A 164 -7.89 -4.15 12.64
C ARG A 164 -6.64 -4.62 13.38
N PRO A 165 -6.75 -5.12 14.62
CA PRO A 165 -5.62 -5.75 15.29
C PRO A 165 -5.21 -7.06 14.62
N LEU A 166 -3.92 -7.39 14.69
CA LEU A 166 -3.42 -8.71 14.28
C LEU A 166 -4.19 -9.86 14.97
N PRO A 167 -4.42 -11.00 14.29
CA PRO A 167 -5.16 -12.11 14.87
C PRO A 167 -4.38 -12.74 16.03
N SER A 168 -5.12 -13.30 17.00
CA SER A 168 -4.53 -14.06 18.10
C SER A 168 -3.84 -15.35 17.64
N VAL A 169 -4.40 -15.98 16.59
CA VAL A 169 -3.80 -17.11 15.89
C VAL A 169 -3.02 -16.57 14.70
N LEU A 170 -1.69 -16.67 14.78
CA LEU A 170 -0.81 -16.13 13.77
C LEU A 170 -0.75 -17.06 12.55
N PRO A 171 -0.78 -16.52 11.31
CA PRO A 171 -0.63 -17.34 10.11
C PRO A 171 0.80 -17.92 10.02
N PRO A 172 0.97 -19.05 9.30
CA PRO A 172 2.29 -19.62 9.06
C PRO A 172 3.14 -18.69 8.18
N PHE A 173 4.47 -18.78 8.30
CA PHE A 173 5.37 -17.82 7.66
C PHE A 173 6.77 -18.40 7.38
N ASP A 174 7.44 -17.79 6.40
CA ASP A 174 8.88 -17.96 6.19
C ASP A 174 9.64 -17.21 7.28
N ARG A 175 10.60 -17.90 7.91
CA ARG A 175 11.46 -17.25 8.89
C ARG A 175 12.34 -16.23 8.20
N MET A 176 12.26 -14.99 8.66
CA MET A 176 13.00 -13.88 8.10
C MET A 176 13.88 -13.23 9.17
N ARG A 177 15.17 -13.08 8.85
CA ARG A 177 16.17 -12.46 9.73
C ARG A 177 16.81 -11.25 9.06
N PRO A 178 16.91 -10.10 9.73
CA PRO A 178 17.71 -9.00 9.24
C PRO A 178 19.19 -9.36 9.34
N ILE A 179 19.94 -9.06 8.28
CA ILE A 179 21.40 -9.23 8.21
C ILE A 179 22.13 -7.90 7.99
N ASP A 180 21.39 -6.81 7.77
CA ASP A 180 21.92 -5.45 7.65
C ASP A 180 21.41 -4.59 8.84
N PRO A 181 22.29 -3.92 9.60
CA PRO A 181 21.91 -3.09 10.74
C PRO A 181 21.07 -1.86 10.35
N ARG A 182 21.02 -1.49 9.07
CA ARG A 182 20.19 -0.39 8.56
C ARG A 182 18.74 -0.79 8.34
N VAL A 183 18.42 -2.09 8.41
CA VAL A 183 17.04 -2.58 8.33
C VAL A 183 16.32 -2.29 9.65
N ARG A 184 15.19 -1.59 9.54
CA ARG A 184 14.29 -1.36 10.66
C ARG A 184 13.19 -2.39 10.66
N THR A 185 12.99 -3.02 11.81
CA THR A 185 11.89 -3.96 12.02
C THR A 185 10.67 -3.26 12.60
N HIS A 186 9.49 -3.63 12.12
CA HIS A 186 8.19 -3.11 12.58
C HIS A 186 7.29 -4.20 13.17
N LEU A 187 7.55 -5.48 12.88
CA LEU A 187 6.83 -6.60 13.48
C LEU A 187 7.77 -7.79 13.68
N ILE A 188 7.83 -8.30 14.91
CA ILE A 188 8.54 -9.53 15.27
C ILE A 188 7.54 -10.53 15.85
N VAL A 189 7.56 -11.74 15.30
CA VAL A 189 6.85 -12.90 15.84
C VAL A 189 7.87 -13.93 16.29
N GLY A 190 7.61 -14.64 17.37
CA GLY A 190 8.47 -15.72 17.82
C GLY A 190 8.00 -16.33 19.12
N LYS A 191 8.82 -17.23 19.66
CA LYS A 191 8.55 -17.86 20.94
C LYS A 191 9.01 -16.96 22.10
N PRO A 192 8.15 -16.66 23.08
CA PRO A 192 8.56 -15.88 24.25
C PRO A 192 9.75 -16.53 24.97
N GLY A 193 10.78 -15.74 25.28
CA GLY A 193 11.98 -16.21 25.96
C GLY A 193 13.00 -16.95 25.07
N ASP A 194 12.72 -17.12 23.78
CA ASP A 194 13.64 -17.75 22.83
C ASP A 194 13.89 -16.87 21.59
N PRO A 195 14.97 -16.06 21.61
CA PRO A 195 15.35 -15.20 20.50
C PRO A 195 15.68 -15.96 19.21
N THR A 196 16.02 -17.26 19.28
CA THR A 196 16.37 -18.07 18.10
C THR A 196 15.15 -18.38 17.22
N HIS A 197 13.95 -18.22 17.77
CA HIS A 197 12.67 -18.36 17.06
C HIS A 197 12.06 -17.02 16.63
N ALA A 198 12.73 -15.89 16.89
CA ALA A 198 12.25 -14.58 16.43
C ALA A 198 12.33 -14.47 14.90
N SER A 199 11.28 -13.95 14.29
CA SER A 199 11.13 -13.78 12.85
C SER A 199 10.54 -12.41 12.55
N HIS A 200 11.10 -11.73 11.55
CA HIS A 200 10.81 -10.34 11.25
C HIS A 200 9.81 -10.24 10.11
N MET A 201 8.55 -9.99 10.46
CA MET A 201 7.41 -10.10 9.54
C MET A 201 7.16 -8.83 8.74
N VAL A 202 7.55 -7.67 9.26
CA VAL A 202 7.45 -6.39 8.55
C VAL A 202 8.74 -5.63 8.80
N VAL A 203 9.44 -5.27 7.72
CA VAL A 203 10.68 -4.49 7.79
C VAL A 203 10.74 -3.44 6.68
N THR A 204 11.51 -2.38 6.93
CA THR A 204 11.89 -1.39 5.93
C THR A 204 13.40 -1.14 5.99
N GLY A 205 13.98 -0.67 4.88
CA GLY A 205 15.41 -0.43 4.80
C GLY A 205 15.81 0.44 3.61
N PRO A 206 17.12 0.64 3.38
CA PRO A 206 17.62 1.52 2.33
C PRO A 206 17.16 1.11 0.92
N HIS A 207 17.03 -0.20 0.67
CA HIS A 207 16.66 -0.74 -0.64
C HIS A 207 15.16 -1.03 -0.79
N GLY A 208 14.33 -0.75 0.22
CA GLY A 208 12.89 -0.98 0.12
C GLY A 208 12.26 -1.57 1.39
N GLY A 209 11.41 -2.58 1.24
CA GLY A 209 10.69 -3.17 2.37
C GLY A 209 10.13 -4.56 2.08
N TYR A 210 9.82 -5.27 3.16
CA TYR A 210 9.20 -6.60 3.11
C TYR A 210 8.07 -6.67 4.13
N ALA A 211 6.93 -7.21 3.70
CA ALA A 211 5.79 -7.52 4.57
C ALA A 211 5.32 -8.94 4.29
N ALA A 212 5.44 -9.82 5.28
CA ALA A 212 5.16 -11.24 5.15
C ALA A 212 3.69 -11.55 4.80
N LYS A 213 3.47 -12.66 4.09
CA LYS A 213 2.14 -13.17 3.79
C LYS A 213 1.33 -13.42 5.05
N GLY A 214 0.07 -13.00 5.04
CA GLY A 214 -0.84 -13.11 6.18
C GLY A 214 -0.69 -12.02 7.25
N TYR A 215 0.34 -11.16 7.18
CA TYR A 215 0.57 -10.06 8.14
C TYR A 215 0.22 -8.67 7.58
N THR A 216 -0.35 -8.60 6.38
CA THR A 216 -0.72 -7.35 5.72
C THR A 216 -2.17 -6.95 6.01
N HIS A 217 -3.13 -7.86 5.81
CA HIS A 217 -4.56 -7.56 5.90
C HIS A 217 -5.41 -8.79 6.23
N PHE A 218 -6.64 -8.52 6.65
CA PHE A 218 -7.73 -9.48 6.80
C PHE A 218 -8.64 -9.45 5.57
N VAL A 219 -9.11 -10.64 5.15
CA VAL A 219 -10.17 -10.80 4.14
C VAL A 219 -11.29 -11.64 4.74
N SER A 220 -12.51 -11.11 4.74
CA SER A 220 -13.71 -11.83 5.14
C SER A 220 -14.16 -12.78 4.04
N GLN A 221 -14.24 -14.07 4.33
CA GLN A 221 -14.77 -15.07 3.40
C GLN A 221 -16.29 -14.99 3.19
N ARG A 222 -17.00 -14.16 3.99
CA ARG A 222 -18.48 -14.12 4.00
C ARG A 222 -19.08 -12.78 3.56
N GLN A 223 -18.34 -11.68 3.70
CA GLN A 223 -18.90 -10.32 3.59
C GLN A 223 -18.15 -9.43 2.59
N ASP A 224 -17.28 -10.00 1.74
CA ASP A 224 -16.36 -9.26 0.86
C ASP A 224 -15.71 -8.04 1.53
N GLN A 225 -15.43 -8.20 2.83
CA GLN A 225 -14.84 -7.15 3.66
C GLN A 225 -13.33 -7.34 3.74
N PHE A 226 -12.64 -6.23 3.63
CA PHE A 226 -11.19 -6.13 3.73
C PHE A 226 -10.85 -5.15 4.85
N GLN A 227 -9.85 -5.48 5.67
CA GLN A 227 -9.34 -4.57 6.70
C GLN A 227 -7.81 -4.71 6.83
N TRP A 228 -7.11 -3.59 6.92
CA TRP A 228 -5.66 -3.55 7.10
C TRP A 228 -5.21 -3.90 8.53
N PHE A 229 -4.26 -4.82 8.64
CA PHE A 229 -3.41 -4.91 9.84
C PHE A 229 -2.25 -3.92 9.73
N LEU A 230 -1.60 -3.91 8.57
CA LEU A 230 -0.49 -3.02 8.24
C LEU A 230 -1.02 -1.73 7.64
N ASN A 231 -0.66 -0.57 8.21
CA ASN A 231 -0.90 0.74 7.63
C ASN A 231 -0.14 0.86 6.29
N PRO A 232 -0.84 0.84 5.14
CA PRO A 232 -0.18 0.85 3.85
C PRO A 232 0.51 2.20 3.58
N PHE A 233 -0.03 3.31 4.09
CA PHE A 233 0.53 4.65 3.89
C PHE A 233 1.88 4.79 4.57
N GLU A 234 1.98 4.44 5.87
CA GLU A 234 3.24 4.56 6.60
C GLU A 234 4.29 3.54 6.11
N PHE A 235 3.88 2.30 5.81
CA PHE A 235 4.79 1.30 5.28
C PHE A 235 5.37 1.71 3.92
N LEU A 236 4.52 2.11 2.96
CA LEU A 236 4.96 2.51 1.62
C LEU A 236 5.77 3.81 1.64
N ARG A 237 5.41 4.76 2.53
CA ARG A 237 6.20 6.00 2.74
C ARG A 237 7.63 5.68 3.13
N LEU A 238 7.82 4.78 4.10
CA LEU A 238 9.14 4.35 4.56
C LEU A 238 9.87 3.51 3.50
N ALA A 239 9.18 2.53 2.91
CA ALA A 239 9.78 1.60 1.97
C ALA A 239 10.24 2.29 0.68
N PHE A 240 9.43 3.22 0.14
CA PHE A 240 9.75 3.99 -1.06
C PHE A 240 10.46 5.34 -0.78
N ALA A 241 10.68 5.68 0.49
CA ALA A 241 11.23 6.95 0.96
C ALA A 241 10.59 8.16 0.27
N THR A 242 9.29 8.34 0.51
CA THR A 242 8.50 9.37 -0.17
C THR A 242 8.44 10.69 0.61
N ASP A 243 9.18 10.84 1.70
CA ASP A 243 9.11 12.02 2.58
C ASP A 243 9.40 13.33 1.84
N ASP A 244 10.44 13.33 1.01
CA ASP A 244 10.89 14.50 0.25
C ASP A 244 10.19 14.65 -1.12
N LEU A 245 9.21 13.81 -1.43
CA LEU A 245 8.48 13.89 -2.69
C LEU A 245 7.37 14.94 -2.62
N PRO A 246 7.18 15.75 -3.69
CA PRO A 246 5.99 16.58 -3.79
C PRO A 246 4.77 15.68 -3.88
N LYS A 247 3.80 15.89 -2.98
CA LYS A 247 2.56 15.11 -2.93
C LYS A 247 1.39 16.02 -3.32
N PRO A 248 0.37 15.50 -4.02
CA PRO A 248 -0.86 16.25 -4.21
C PRO A 248 -1.46 16.60 -2.85
N ASP A 249 -1.68 17.89 -2.61
CA ASP A 249 -2.45 18.34 -1.44
C ASP A 249 -3.92 18.45 -1.84
N THR A 250 -4.74 17.49 -1.42
CA THR A 250 -6.18 17.48 -1.68
C THR A 250 -6.95 18.42 -0.76
N THR A 251 -6.28 19.06 0.20
CA THR A 251 -6.90 19.91 1.22
C THR A 251 -6.59 21.39 1.03
N THR A 252 -5.79 21.76 0.02
CA THR A 252 -5.40 23.14 -0.25
C THR A 252 -5.57 23.51 -1.72
N LEU A 253 -6.20 24.65 -2.00
CA LEU A 253 -6.24 25.27 -3.32
C LEU A 253 -5.71 26.70 -3.21
N CYS A 254 -4.70 27.05 -4.02
CA CYS A 254 -4.08 28.38 -4.03
C CYS A 254 -3.65 28.87 -2.63
N GLY A 255 -3.09 27.98 -1.81
CA GLY A 255 -2.64 28.29 -0.44
C GLY A 255 -3.76 28.45 0.59
N ARG A 256 -5.02 28.18 0.23
CA ARG A 256 -6.16 28.22 1.14
C ARG A 256 -6.64 26.80 1.38
N ARG A 257 -6.90 26.47 2.65
CA ARG A 257 -7.57 25.22 2.99
C ARG A 257 -8.96 25.21 2.35
N ILE A 258 -9.28 24.12 1.69
CA ILE A 258 -10.60 23.90 1.11
C ILE A 258 -11.37 22.90 1.97
N TYR A 259 -12.66 23.14 2.09
CA TYR A 259 -13.61 22.20 2.63
C TYR A 259 -14.57 21.82 1.51
N TYR A 260 -14.81 20.53 1.35
CA TYR A 260 -15.85 20.01 0.49
C TYR A 260 -16.48 18.81 1.18
N SER A 261 -17.80 18.68 1.03
CA SER A 261 -18.57 17.54 1.49
C SER A 261 -19.47 17.09 0.35
N HIS A 262 -19.49 15.79 0.10
CA HIS A 262 -20.26 15.19 -0.96
C HIS A 262 -20.95 13.92 -0.46
N ILE A 263 -22.19 13.75 -0.87
CA ILE A 263 -22.98 12.54 -0.65
C ILE A 263 -23.25 11.95 -2.04
N ASP A 264 -22.74 10.73 -2.25
CA ASP A 264 -23.04 9.94 -3.46
C ASP A 264 -24.52 9.55 -3.48
N GLY A 265 -25.06 9.30 -4.67
CA GLY A 265 -26.47 9.04 -4.88
C GLY A 265 -26.89 7.59 -4.62
N ASP A 266 -25.95 6.69 -4.35
CA ASP A 266 -26.25 5.29 -4.11
C ASP A 266 -26.98 5.09 -2.77
N GLY A 267 -27.98 4.20 -2.79
CA GLY A 267 -28.77 3.91 -1.59
C GLY A 267 -29.68 5.05 -1.14
N TRP A 268 -29.94 6.07 -1.98
CA TRP A 268 -30.89 7.16 -1.71
C TRP A 268 -32.25 6.65 -1.20
N ARG A 269 -32.73 5.57 -1.82
CA ARG A 269 -34.01 4.92 -1.50
C ARG A 269 -33.92 3.81 -0.45
N ASN A 270 -32.72 3.44 -0.02
CA ASN A 270 -32.56 2.33 0.92
C ASN A 270 -33.16 2.69 2.27
N GLU A 271 -33.79 1.71 2.92
CA GLU A 271 -34.14 1.85 4.32
C GLU A 271 -32.86 1.99 5.16
N THR A 272 -32.92 2.87 6.15
CA THR A 272 -31.78 3.11 7.02
C THR A 272 -31.47 1.88 7.88
N GLU A 273 -30.20 1.46 7.86
CA GLU A 273 -29.73 0.41 8.76
C GLU A 273 -29.35 0.95 10.15
N VAL A 274 -29.38 2.27 10.35
CA VAL A 274 -29.03 2.92 11.62
C VAL A 274 -29.99 2.46 12.71
N ALA A 275 -29.46 1.84 13.77
CA ALA A 275 -30.24 1.15 14.79
C ALA A 275 -31.32 2.03 15.46
N ALA A 276 -31.06 3.34 15.62
CA ALA A 276 -32.00 4.30 16.20
C ALA A 276 -33.26 4.53 15.35
N TYR A 277 -33.17 4.37 14.03
CA TYR A 277 -34.26 4.63 13.07
C TYR A 277 -34.82 3.35 12.44
N ARG A 278 -34.18 2.20 12.66
CA ARG A 278 -34.56 0.91 12.06
C ARG A 278 -36.01 0.47 12.31
N ARG A 279 -36.63 0.89 13.42
CA ARG A 279 -38.05 0.57 13.72
C ARG A 279 -39.06 1.52 13.04
N ARG A 280 -38.57 2.57 12.40
CA ARG A 280 -39.38 3.64 11.80
C ARG A 280 -39.43 3.56 10.27
N ASN A 281 -38.76 2.56 9.67
CA ASN A 281 -38.63 2.38 8.22
C ASN A 281 -38.32 3.68 7.47
N LEU A 282 -37.43 4.51 8.04
CA LEU A 282 -37.02 5.76 7.40
C LEU A 282 -36.08 5.45 6.22
N SER A 283 -36.16 6.27 5.18
CA SER A 283 -35.18 6.24 4.12
C SER A 283 -33.83 6.76 4.62
N SER A 284 -32.75 6.30 4.00
CA SER A 284 -31.40 6.80 4.26
C SER A 284 -31.30 8.29 3.93
N ALA A 285 -31.96 8.74 2.85
CA ALA A 285 -32.06 10.15 2.48
C ALA A 285 -32.70 11.01 3.57
N GLU A 286 -33.80 10.56 4.19
CA GLU A 286 -34.47 11.33 5.25
C GLU A 286 -33.60 11.45 6.50
N VAL A 287 -32.89 10.38 6.87
CA VAL A 287 -31.95 10.42 7.99
C VAL A 287 -30.79 11.37 7.69
N ILE A 288 -30.22 11.34 6.48
CA ILE A 288 -29.15 12.25 6.05
C ILE A 288 -29.62 13.70 6.09
N LEU A 289 -30.80 13.99 5.54
CA LEU A 289 -31.36 15.34 5.55
C LEU A 289 -31.45 15.88 6.97
N LYS A 290 -32.05 15.13 7.90
CA LYS A 290 -32.31 15.58 9.27
C LYS A 290 -31.06 15.64 10.14
N GLU A 291 -30.22 14.61 10.10
CA GLU A 291 -29.10 14.45 11.03
C GLU A 291 -27.80 15.07 10.52
N VAL A 292 -27.68 15.33 9.21
CA VAL A 292 -26.47 15.90 8.59
C VAL A 292 -26.74 17.27 7.99
N ILE A 293 -27.67 17.38 7.05
CA ILE A 293 -27.85 18.63 6.27
C ILE A 293 -28.53 19.71 7.10
N GLU A 294 -29.69 19.42 7.68
CA GLU A 294 -30.45 20.36 8.52
C GLU A 294 -29.77 20.62 9.87
N ARG A 295 -29.07 19.62 10.40
CA ARG A 295 -28.38 19.72 11.70
C ARG A 295 -27.17 20.64 11.64
N PHE A 296 -26.48 20.68 10.51
CA PHE A 296 -25.26 21.47 10.28
C PHE A 296 -25.41 22.39 9.06
N PRO A 297 -26.33 23.37 9.11
CA PRO A 297 -26.67 24.21 7.95
C PRO A 297 -25.52 25.14 7.52
N ASP A 298 -24.50 25.30 8.37
CA ASP A 298 -23.29 26.07 8.11
C ASP A 298 -22.20 25.26 7.37
N LEU A 299 -22.37 23.95 7.20
CA LEU A 299 -21.47 23.09 6.43
C LEU A 299 -22.06 22.84 5.04
N PRO A 300 -21.42 23.35 3.96
CA PRO A 300 -21.92 23.10 2.61
C PRO A 300 -21.75 21.63 2.23
N VAL A 301 -22.86 20.98 1.87
CA VAL A 301 -22.90 19.59 1.40
C VAL A 301 -23.47 19.56 -0.01
N THR A 302 -22.75 18.92 -0.93
CA THR A 302 -23.25 18.65 -2.30
C THR A 302 -23.83 17.24 -2.35
N VAL A 303 -25.08 17.09 -2.76
CA VAL A 303 -25.71 15.78 -2.95
C VAL A 303 -25.74 15.45 -4.44
N GLY A 304 -25.27 14.26 -4.81
CA GLY A 304 -25.27 13.77 -6.19
C GLY A 304 -26.29 12.66 -6.41
N PRO A 305 -27.61 12.94 -6.43
CA PRO A 305 -28.61 11.89 -6.53
C PRO A 305 -28.56 11.18 -7.89
N ILE A 306 -28.90 9.89 -7.89
CA ILE A 306 -29.12 9.14 -9.14
C ILE A 306 -30.48 9.57 -9.70
N ALA A 307 -30.51 10.11 -10.92
CA ALA A 307 -31.74 10.65 -11.51
C ALA A 307 -32.91 9.66 -11.51
N GLY A 308 -32.64 8.37 -11.78
CA GLY A 308 -33.66 7.32 -11.74
C GLY A 308 -34.30 7.12 -10.36
N ASP A 309 -33.58 7.42 -9.28
CA ASP A 309 -34.09 7.32 -7.90
C ASP A 309 -34.97 8.52 -7.52
N LEU A 310 -35.00 9.58 -8.31
CA LEU A 310 -35.84 10.76 -8.10
C LEU A 310 -37.02 10.83 -9.05
N ASP A 311 -36.87 10.30 -10.27
CA ASP A 311 -37.83 10.43 -11.35
C ASP A 311 -38.99 9.43 -11.17
N PRO A 312 -40.25 9.90 -11.02
CA PRO A 312 -41.42 9.03 -10.90
C PRO A 312 -41.67 8.13 -12.10
N ASP A 313 -41.18 8.50 -13.30
CA ASP A 313 -41.29 7.66 -14.51
C ASP A 313 -40.35 6.44 -14.45
N TRP A 314 -39.41 6.44 -13.50
CA TRP A 314 -38.48 5.34 -13.26
C TRP A 314 -38.78 4.67 -11.92
N PHE A 315 -38.11 5.14 -10.89
CA PHE A 315 -38.07 4.51 -9.58
C PHE A 315 -38.28 5.51 -8.44
N GLY A 316 -38.42 6.79 -8.75
CA GLY A 316 -38.71 7.85 -7.79
C GLY A 316 -40.06 7.65 -7.11
N THR A 317 -40.08 7.88 -5.80
CA THR A 317 -41.27 8.05 -4.99
C THR A 317 -41.42 9.51 -4.54
N PRO A 318 -42.61 9.97 -4.13
CA PRO A 318 -42.78 11.33 -3.60
C PRO A 318 -41.80 11.68 -2.47
N GLU A 319 -41.42 10.70 -1.66
CA GLU A 319 -40.46 10.83 -0.56
C GLU A 319 -39.01 10.93 -1.04
N SER A 320 -38.71 10.48 -2.26
CA SER A 320 -37.37 10.55 -2.84
C SER A 320 -37.12 11.83 -3.62
N SER A 321 -38.16 12.47 -4.15
CA SER A 321 -38.09 13.64 -5.04
C SER A 321 -38.17 14.98 -4.30
N GLY A 322 -38.36 14.98 -2.97
CA GLY A 322 -38.64 16.15 -2.14
C GLY A 322 -37.63 16.37 -1.02
#